data_AF-A0A9D6WQ04-F1
#
_entry.id   AF-A0A9D6WQ04-F1
#
_cell.length_a   1.000
_cell.length_b   1.000
_cell.length_c   1.000
_cell.angle_alpha   90.00
_cell.angle_beta   90.00
_cell.angle_gamma   90.00
#
_symmetry.space_group_name_H-M   'P 1'
#
loop_
_entity.id
_entity.type
_entity.pdbx_description
1 polymer ?
#
loop_
_entity_poly.entity_id
_entity_poly.type
_entity_poly.pdbx_seq_one_letter_code
_entity_poly.pdbx_strand_id
1 'polypeptide(L)'
;ESKRYDVVIGSRYAPGGGMEGRDFKLRVISWGANLFARTTLGLRATDCTAGFRAYRRAVLESINLDLVFSNGYSFLIEMLYHCQARGWRVGESPITYQDRRAGASKISRAEIYKATYTVLRLFYRRARIALRIIPAPQKIKLDQTQ
;
A
#
# COMPACT_ATOMS: atom_id res chain seq x y z
N GLU A 1 -9.82 19.97 4.75
CA GLU A 1 -9.66 18.73 5.55
C GLU A 1 -8.23 18.21 5.70
N SER A 2 -7.25 18.66 4.89
CA SER A 2 -5.86 18.16 4.90
C SER A 2 -5.09 18.31 6.23
N LYS A 3 -5.55 19.15 7.17
CA LYS A 3 -4.88 19.36 8.46
C LYS A 3 -4.84 18.12 9.38
N ARG A 4 -5.63 17.06 9.12
CA ARG A 4 -5.69 15.85 9.97
C ARG A 4 -4.81 14.68 9.51
N TYR A 5 -4.19 14.78 8.34
CA TYR A 5 -3.41 13.70 7.75
C TYR A 5 -1.91 14.03 7.67
N ASP A 6 -1.09 12.99 7.71
CA ASP A 6 0.37 13.05 7.64
C ASP A 6 0.86 12.71 6.23
N VAL A 7 0.07 11.90 5.52
CA VAL A 7 0.23 11.59 4.11
C VAL A 7 -1.10 11.79 3.40
N VAL A 8 -1.10 12.53 2.29
CA VAL A 8 -2.29 12.71 1.45
C VAL A 8 -2.01 12.16 0.07
N ILE A 9 -2.88 11.28 -0.41
CA ILE A 9 -2.81 10.68 -1.75
C ILE A 9 -3.82 11.39 -2.65
N GLY A 10 -3.36 11.89 -3.79
CA GLY A 10 -4.25 12.24 -4.88
C GLY A 10 -4.83 10.96 -5.47
N SER A 11 -6.08 10.66 -5.16
CA SER A 11 -6.71 9.37 -5.41
C SER A 11 -7.71 9.45 -6.54
N ARG A 12 -7.61 8.50 -7.46
CA ARG A 12 -8.57 8.32 -8.57
C ARG A 12 -9.86 7.63 -8.11
N TYR A 13 -9.81 6.98 -6.95
CA TYR A 13 -10.89 6.16 -6.41
C TYR A 13 -11.57 6.79 -5.19
N ALA A 14 -11.06 7.92 -4.70
CA ALA A 14 -11.78 8.74 -3.71
C ALA A 14 -13.08 9.30 -4.30
N PRO A 15 -14.12 9.55 -3.49
CA PRO A 15 -15.36 10.17 -3.95
C PRO A 15 -15.09 11.50 -4.69
N GLY A 16 -15.55 11.61 -5.93
CA GLY A 16 -15.27 12.76 -6.82
C GLY A 16 -13.98 12.65 -7.64
N GLY A 17 -13.17 11.60 -7.42
CA GLY A 17 -12.02 11.26 -8.25
C GLY A 17 -12.43 10.49 -9.50
N GLY A 18 -11.54 10.46 -10.50
CA GLY A 18 -11.86 9.81 -11.77
C GLY A 18 -10.66 9.55 -12.67
N MET A 19 -10.93 8.86 -13.77
CA MET A 19 -9.98 8.61 -14.85
C MET A 19 -10.68 8.91 -16.18
N GLU A 20 -10.08 9.78 -16.99
CA GLU A 20 -10.58 10.18 -18.31
C GLU A 20 -9.69 9.60 -19.42
N GLY A 21 -10.31 9.16 -20.51
CA GLY A 21 -9.61 8.71 -21.73
C GLY A 21 -8.93 7.34 -21.66
N ARG A 22 -9.02 6.63 -20.53
CA ARG A 22 -8.33 5.34 -20.33
C ARG A 22 -9.16 4.13 -20.72
N ASP A 23 -8.53 3.16 -21.40
CA ASP A 23 -9.10 1.84 -21.70
C ASP A 23 -9.68 1.20 -20.42
N PHE A 24 -10.93 0.73 -20.52
CA PHE A 24 -11.65 0.04 -19.45
C PHE A 24 -10.84 -1.13 -18.89
N LYS A 25 -10.15 -1.91 -19.74
CA LYS A 25 -9.34 -3.06 -19.28
C LYS A 25 -8.22 -2.63 -18.34
N LEU A 26 -7.48 -1.58 -18.69
CA LEU A 26 -6.42 -1.03 -17.84
C LEU A 26 -6.97 -0.45 -16.53
N ARG A 27 -8.19 0.08 -16.57
CA ARG A 27 -8.91 0.58 -15.39
C ARG A 27 -9.21 -0.56 -14.41
N VAL A 28 -9.72 -1.69 -14.92
CA VAL A 28 -10.00 -2.89 -14.12
C VAL A 28 -8.71 -3.50 -13.55
N ILE A 29 -7.64 -3.59 -14.35
CA ILE A 29 -6.34 -4.07 -13.89
C ILE A 29 -5.79 -3.19 -12.75
N SER A 30 -5.84 -1.86 -12.93
CA SER A 30 -5.43 -0.89 -11.89
C SER A 30 -6.27 -1.05 -10.63
N TRP A 31 -7.58 -1.20 -10.77
CA TRP A 31 -8.47 -1.40 -9.62
C TRP A 31 -8.16 -2.71 -8.88
N GLY A 32 -7.99 -3.82 -9.60
CA GLY A 32 -7.65 -5.12 -9.03
C GLY A 32 -6.29 -5.12 -8.32
N ALA A 33 -5.29 -4.44 -8.88
CA ALA A 33 -3.98 -4.29 -8.24
C ALA A 33 -4.06 -3.50 -6.92
N ASN A 34 -4.85 -2.42 -6.88
CA ASN A 34 -5.09 -1.66 -5.65
C ASN A 34 -5.85 -2.49 -4.63
N LEU A 35 -6.90 -3.20 -5.05
CA LEU A 35 -7.68 -4.07 -4.17
C LEU A 35 -6.80 -5.16 -3.55
N PHE A 36 -6.00 -5.84 -4.37
CA PHE A 36 -5.04 -6.86 -3.92
C PHE A 36 -4.05 -6.31 -2.89
N ALA A 37 -3.37 -5.21 -3.21
CA ALA A 37 -2.41 -4.60 -2.27
C ALA A 37 -3.08 -4.18 -0.95
N ARG A 38 -4.27 -3.58 -1.05
CA ARG A 38 -5.04 -3.10 0.11
C ARG A 38 -5.47 -4.25 1.01
N THR A 39 -6.05 -5.32 0.47
CA THR A 39 -6.54 -6.45 1.26
C THR A 39 -5.39 -7.27 1.84
N THR A 40 -4.37 -7.58 1.04
CA THR A 40 -3.23 -8.39 1.49
C THR A 40 -2.40 -7.68 2.56
N LEU A 41 -2.17 -6.37 2.44
CA LEU A 41 -1.36 -5.62 3.40
C LEU A 41 -2.19 -4.93 4.49
N GLY A 42 -3.51 -5.00 4.41
CA GLY A 42 -4.45 -4.32 5.30
C GLY A 42 -4.31 -2.79 5.26
N LEU A 43 -4.09 -2.21 4.07
CA LEU A 43 -3.96 -0.77 3.88
C LEU A 43 -5.34 -0.09 3.95
N ARG A 44 -5.37 1.16 4.41
CA ARG A 44 -6.61 1.95 4.48
C ARG A 44 -6.91 2.71 3.19
N ALA A 45 -5.88 3.17 2.48
CA ALA A 45 -6.06 3.92 1.24
C ALA A 45 -6.63 3.05 0.11
N THR A 46 -7.47 3.63 -0.72
CA THR A 46 -8.05 2.99 -1.91
C THR A 46 -7.12 3.06 -3.11
N ASP A 47 -6.31 4.12 -3.25
CA ASP A 47 -5.32 4.26 -4.33
C ASP A 47 -3.88 4.04 -3.83
N CYS A 48 -3.53 2.77 -3.62
CA CYS A 48 -2.20 2.33 -3.18
C CYS A 48 -1.09 2.56 -4.24
N THR A 49 -1.45 2.84 -5.48
CA THR A 49 -0.54 2.94 -6.64
C THR A 49 -0.40 4.36 -7.21
N ALA A 50 -1.18 5.32 -6.71
CA ALA A 50 -1.06 6.72 -7.11
C ALA A 50 0.29 7.32 -6.67
N GLY A 51 1.02 7.90 -7.63
CA GLY A 51 2.30 8.58 -7.38
C GLY A 51 2.15 10.03 -6.92
N PHE A 52 0.98 10.66 -7.14
CA PHE A 52 0.75 12.02 -6.67
C PHE A 52 0.40 12.01 -5.18
N ARG A 53 1.38 12.34 -4.35
CA ARG A 53 1.28 12.27 -2.89
C ARG A 53 1.99 13.44 -2.24
N ALA A 54 1.45 13.90 -1.11
CA ALA A 54 2.10 14.83 -0.22
C ALA A 54 2.43 14.12 1.10
N TYR A 55 3.67 14.30 1.56
CA TYR A 55 4.17 13.76 2.82
C TYR A 55 4.59 14.90 3.72
N ARG A 56 4.24 14.82 5.02
CA ARG A 56 4.93 15.64 6.02
C ARG A 56 6.39 15.21 6.12
N ARG A 57 7.28 16.17 6.37
CA ARG A 57 8.72 15.92 6.56
C ARG A 57 8.98 14.80 7.58
N ALA A 58 8.34 14.88 8.75
CA ALA A 58 8.50 13.89 9.82
C ALA A 58 8.16 12.45 9.40
N VAL A 59 7.24 12.26 8.44
CA VAL A 59 6.92 10.92 7.91
C VAL A 59 8.12 10.36 7.17
N LEU A 60 8.73 11.14 6.29
CA LEU A 60 9.88 10.72 5.49
C LEU A 60 11.11 10.47 6.37
N GLU A 61 11.37 11.33 7.35
CA GLU A 61 12.45 11.16 8.33
C GLU A 61 12.28 9.91 9.20
N SER A 62 11.05 9.49 9.48
CA SER A 62 10.77 8.27 10.26
C SER A 62 11.02 6.96 9.50
N ILE A 63 11.21 7.03 8.17
CA ILE A 63 11.40 5.87 7.31
C ILE A 63 12.87 5.83 6.90
N ASN A 64 13.57 4.77 7.26
CA ASN A 64 14.89 4.49 6.71
C ASN A 64 14.72 4.09 5.24
N LEU A 65 14.97 5.04 4.34
CA LEU A 65 14.80 4.88 2.90
C LEU A 65 15.80 3.89 2.30
N ASP A 66 16.97 3.69 2.93
CA ASP A 66 17.98 2.73 2.46
C ASP A 66 17.52 1.27 2.61
N LEU A 67 16.53 1.03 3.48
CA LEU A 67 15.92 -0.29 3.68
C LEU A 67 14.72 -0.53 2.75
N VAL A 68 14.31 0.47 1.95
CA VAL A 68 13.24 0.30 0.97
C VAL A 68 13.83 -0.44 -0.23
N PHE A 69 13.41 -1.68 -0.40
CA PHE A 69 13.94 -2.55 -1.45
C PHE A 69 13.22 -2.40 -2.78
N SER A 70 11.96 -1.98 -2.75
CA SER A 70 11.16 -1.86 -3.97
C SER A 70 11.59 -0.66 -4.82
N ASN A 71 11.70 -0.91 -6.13
CA ASN A 71 11.98 0.09 -7.15
C ASN A 71 10.78 0.25 -8.09
N GLY A 72 10.69 1.38 -8.77
CA GLY A 72 9.61 1.64 -9.72
C GLY A 72 8.24 1.78 -9.03
N TYR A 73 7.19 1.20 -9.62
CA TYR A 73 5.82 1.39 -9.10
C TYR A 73 5.58 0.74 -7.74
N SER A 74 6.31 -0.33 -7.44
CA SER A 74 6.19 -1.08 -6.19
C SER A 74 6.62 -0.28 -4.94
N PHE A 75 7.48 0.73 -5.13
CA PHE A 75 7.88 1.69 -4.10
C PHE A 75 6.70 2.39 -3.43
N LEU A 76 5.67 2.74 -4.21
CA LEU A 76 4.50 3.46 -3.70
C LEU A 76 3.71 2.61 -2.69
N ILE A 77 3.63 1.31 -2.92
CA ILE A 77 2.95 0.36 -2.01
C ILE A 77 3.79 0.17 -0.75
N GLU A 78 5.11 -0.03 -0.88
CA GLU A 78 6.01 -0.23 0.26
C GLU A 78 6.07 0.99 1.17
N MET A 79 6.17 2.20 0.60
CA MET A 79 6.13 3.44 1.36
C MET A 79 4.82 3.60 2.13
N LEU A 80 3.69 3.32 1.48
CA LEU A 80 2.38 3.40 2.11
C LEU A 80 2.24 2.39 3.27
N TYR A 81 2.72 1.16 3.07
CA TYR A 81 2.79 0.14 4.11
C TYR A 81 3.63 0.62 5.30
N HIS A 82 4.81 1.19 5.07
CA HIS A 82 5.68 1.70 6.13
C HIS A 82 5.09 2.89 6.88
N CYS A 83 4.40 3.80 6.18
CA CYS A 83 3.70 4.92 6.81
C CYS A 83 2.62 4.39 7.77
N GLN A 84 1.76 3.50 7.28
CA GLN A 84 0.66 2.97 8.08
C GLN A 84 1.14 2.08 9.24
N ALA A 85 2.17 1.25 9.02
CA ALA A 85 2.75 0.41 10.06
C ALA A 85 3.35 1.22 11.22
N ARG A 86 3.77 2.47 10.97
CA ARG A 86 4.25 3.42 11.98
C ARG A 86 3.12 4.26 12.61
N GLY A 87 1.87 4.03 12.22
CA GLY A 87 0.71 4.74 12.77
C GLY A 87 0.41 6.10 12.13
N TRP A 88 1.13 6.49 11.07
CA TRP A 88 0.86 7.75 10.37
C TRP A 88 -0.52 7.75 9.72
N ARG A 89 -1.20 8.90 9.76
CA ARG A 89 -2.55 9.06 9.23
C ARG A 89 -2.49 9.30 7.73
N VAL A 90 -3.07 8.38 6.96
CA VAL A 90 -3.17 8.48 5.51
C VAL A 90 -4.57 8.93 5.12
N GLY A 91 -4.65 9.99 4.32
CA GLY A 91 -5.87 10.50 3.73
C GLY A 91 -5.83 10.48 2.20
N GLU A 92 -6.99 10.62 1.58
CA GLU A 92 -7.14 10.68 0.13
C GLU A 92 -7.87 11.95 -0.27
N SER A 93 -7.42 12.57 -1.35
CA SER A 93 -8.05 13.74 -1.97
C SER A 93 -8.37 13.39 -3.42
N PRO A 94 -9.60 13.66 -3.91
CA PRO A 94 -9.98 13.27 -5.26
C PRO A 94 -9.16 13.99 -6.32
N ILE A 95 -8.70 13.25 -7.32
CA ILE A 95 -8.09 13.79 -8.54
C ILE A 95 -8.72 13.17 -9.78
N THR A 96 -8.74 13.93 -10.88
CA THR A 96 -9.03 13.41 -12.21
C THR A 96 -7.73 13.10 -12.92
N TYR A 97 -7.50 11.81 -13.16
CA TYR A 97 -6.33 11.37 -13.91
C TYR A 97 -6.65 11.38 -15.41
N GLN A 98 -5.98 12.26 -16.15
CA GLN A 98 -6.05 12.28 -17.60
C GLN A 98 -4.90 11.47 -18.20
N ASP A 99 -5.17 10.70 -19.24
CA ASP A 99 -4.11 9.96 -19.94
C ASP A 99 -3.13 10.92 -20.62
N ARG A 100 -1.87 10.47 -20.70
CA ARG A 100 -0.81 11.23 -21.36
C ARG A 100 -1.15 11.33 -22.85
N ARG A 101 -1.04 12.55 -23.40
CA ARG A 101 -1.23 12.80 -24.84
C ARG A 101 -0.15 12.15 -25.72
N ALA A 102 0.97 11.70 -25.13
CA ALA A 102 2.03 10.99 -25.82
C ALA A 102 2.78 10.01 -24.88
N GLY A 103 3.33 8.94 -25.46
CA GLY A 103 4.15 7.93 -24.79
C GLY A 103 3.40 6.63 -24.45
N ALA A 104 4.06 5.49 -24.63
CA ALA A 104 3.52 4.19 -24.27
C ALA A 104 3.48 3.95 -22.75
N SER A 105 2.57 3.10 -22.30
CA SER A 105 2.51 2.66 -20.91
C SER A 105 3.84 2.03 -20.50
N LYS A 106 4.49 2.58 -19.47
CA LYS A 106 5.75 2.05 -18.90
C LYS A 106 5.53 0.81 -18.02
N ILE A 107 4.28 0.35 -17.87
CA ILE A 107 3.93 -0.82 -17.07
C ILE A 107 4.26 -2.08 -17.90
N SER A 108 5.41 -2.67 -17.61
CA SER A 108 5.82 -3.96 -18.17
C SER A 108 5.35 -5.13 -17.29
N ARG A 109 5.32 -6.35 -17.83
CA ARG A 109 5.08 -7.56 -17.03
C ARG A 109 6.04 -7.67 -15.85
N ALA A 110 7.29 -7.25 -16.03
CA ALA A 110 8.28 -7.24 -14.96
C ALA A 110 7.89 -6.31 -13.79
N GLU A 111 7.33 -5.14 -14.06
CA GLU A 111 6.84 -4.24 -13.01
C GLU A 111 5.66 -4.85 -12.23
N ILE A 112 4.78 -5.58 -12.91
CA ILE A 112 3.68 -6.32 -12.26
C ILE A 112 4.26 -7.39 -11.32
N TYR A 113 5.23 -8.20 -11.79
CA TYR A 113 5.87 -9.21 -10.94
C TYR A 113 6.57 -8.60 -9.73
N LYS A 114 7.30 -7.49 -9.89
CA LYS A 114 7.96 -6.78 -8.77
C LYS A 114 6.94 -6.28 -7.75
N ALA A 115 5.82 -5.72 -8.21
CA ALA A 115 4.75 -5.26 -7.33
C ALA A 115 4.13 -6.42 -6.54
N THR A 116 3.79 -7.53 -7.22
CA THR A 116 3.26 -8.73 -6.56
C THR A 116 4.25 -9.31 -5.55
N TYR A 117 5.52 -9.45 -5.93
CA TYR A 117 6.58 -9.93 -5.03
C TYR A 117 6.71 -9.02 -3.79
N THR A 118 6.70 -7.71 -3.98
CA THR A 118 6.79 -6.73 -2.88
C THR A 118 5.62 -6.89 -1.90
N VAL A 119 4.38 -7.02 -2.42
CA VAL A 119 3.19 -7.24 -1.60
C VAL A 119 3.30 -8.54 -0.80
N LEU A 120 3.64 -9.67 -1.44
CA LEU A 120 3.76 -10.96 -0.77
C LEU A 120 4.89 -10.97 0.27
N ARG A 121 6.03 -10.35 -0.02
CA ARG A 121 7.13 -10.21 0.93
C ARG A 121 6.72 -9.40 2.15
N LEU A 122 6.07 -8.25 1.95
CA LEU A 122 5.61 -7.40 3.06
C LEU A 122 4.55 -8.11 3.90
N PHE A 123 3.64 -8.85 3.26
CA PHE A 123 2.67 -9.71 3.95
C PHE A 123 3.36 -10.76 4.82
N TYR A 124 4.34 -11.48 4.27
CA TYR A 124 5.10 -12.48 5.02
C TYR A 124 5.86 -11.86 6.21
N ARG A 125 6.47 -10.68 6.02
CA ARG A 125 7.10 -9.93 7.12
C ARG A 125 6.11 -9.55 8.21
N ARG A 126 4.93 -9.05 7.83
CA ARG A 126 3.84 -8.71 8.76
C ARG A 126 3.37 -9.95 9.54
N ALA A 127 3.12 -11.06 8.85
CA ALA A 127 2.66 -12.31 9.43
C ALA A 127 3.69 -12.88 10.41
N ARG A 128 4.98 -12.86 10.08
CA ARG A 128 6.05 -13.32 10.98
C ARG A 128 6.15 -12.50 12.26
N ILE A 129 5.97 -11.19 12.18
CA ILE A 129 5.96 -10.32 13.35
C ILE A 129 4.73 -10.64 14.22
N ALA A 130 3.55 -10.79 13.60
CA ALA A 130 2.33 -11.16 14.33
C ALA A 130 2.47 -12.53 15.02
N LEU A 131 3.02 -13.54 14.34
CA LEU A 131 3.24 -14.88 14.90
C LEU A 131 4.23 -14.90 16.07
N ARG A 132 5.17 -13.94 16.14
CA ARG A 132 6.10 -13.78 17.27
C ARG A 132 5.46 -13.16 18.50
N ILE A 133 4.36 -12.42 18.33
CA ILE A 133 3.67 -11.69 19.41
C ILE A 133 2.58 -12.57 20.05
N ILE A 134 2.11 -13.62 19.37
CA ILE A 134 1.13 -14.56 19.93
C ILE A 134 1.82 -15.41 21.02
N PRO A 135 1.43 -15.31 22.30
CA PRO A 135 1.97 -16.17 23.34
C PRO A 135 1.56 -17.61 23.05
N ALA A 136 2.51 -18.55 23.22
CA ALA A 136 2.23 -19.97 23.07
C ALA A 136 1.10 -20.37 24.05
N PRO A 137 0.14 -21.21 23.63
CA PRO A 137 -0.90 -21.69 24.52
C PRO A 137 -0.23 -22.38 25.72
N GLN A 138 -0.52 -21.90 26.93
CA GLN A 138 -0.06 -22.55 28.16
C GLN A 138 -0.60 -23.97 28.15
N LYS A 139 0.31 -24.96 28.21
CA LYS A 139 -0.09 -26.36 28.43
C LYS A 139 -0.80 -26.40 29.78
N ILE A 140 -2.11 -26.56 29.75
CA ILE A 140 -2.91 -26.90 30.94
C ILE A 140 -2.34 -28.23 31.42
N LYS A 141 -1.60 -28.20 32.55
CA LYS A 141 -1.27 -29.43 33.26
C LYS A 141 -2.60 -30.00 33.73
N LEU A 142 -3.05 -31.08 33.11
CA LEU A 142 -4.06 -31.94 33.70
C LEU A 142 -3.43 -32.47 35.00
N ASP A 143 -3.87 -31.88 36.10
CA ASP A 143 -3.60 -32.35 37.44
C ASP A 143 -4.11 -33.80 37.50
N GLN A 144 -3.18 -34.75 37.60
CA GLN A 144 -3.52 -36.12 37.89
C GLN A 144 -3.86 -36.17 39.37
N THR A 145 -5.11 -35.85 39.69
CA THR A 145 -5.65 -36.08 41.02
C THR A 145 -6.17 -37.52 41.10
N GLN A 146 -5.64 -38.21 42.10
CA GLN A 146 -5.91 -39.59 42.51
C GLN A 146 -7.39 -39.84 42.82
#